data_AF-A0A954KKE5-F1
#
_entry.id   AF-A0A954KKE5-F1
#
_cell.length_a   1.000
_cell.length_b   1.000
_cell.length_c   1.000
_cell.angle_alpha   90.00
_cell.angle_beta   90.00
_cell.angle_gamma   90.00
#
_symmetry.space_group_name_H-M   'P 1'
#
loop_
_entity.id
_entity.type
_entity.pdbx_description
1 polymer ?
#
loop_
_entity_poly.entity_id
_entity_poly.type
_entity_poly.pdbx_seq_one_letter_code
_entity_poly.pdbx_strand_id
1 'polypeptide(L)'
;LPIGSAEDGLQNANLPRGIDEERFARRLRRLAELDAAFAEKHPQRDVAAYQRAYDEAVRLMRSSDLVAFDIDLETPTMRAAYGETSFGAGCLLARRLVEHGVRYVEIVSDGWDTHADNFDRLGDLTPAIDQGLSALLADLDARGLLQETLVVLATEFGRTPDIDGDQGRNHYPKAFSSLL
;
A
#
# COMPACT_ATOMS: atom_id res chain seq x y z
N LEU A 1 -1.93 -6.72 -2.83
CA LEU A 1 -0.98 -6.20 -3.83
C LEU A 1 0.00 -5.33 -3.06
N PRO A 2 1.31 -5.61 -3.08
CA PRO A 2 2.28 -4.73 -2.43
C PRO A 2 2.36 -3.42 -3.21
N ILE A 3 2.23 -2.30 -2.52
CA ILE A 3 2.43 -0.96 -3.06
C ILE A 3 3.77 -0.47 -2.51
N GLY A 4 4.75 -0.28 -3.39
CA GLY A 4 6.12 0.10 -2.97
C GLY A 4 6.19 1.52 -2.42
N SER A 5 5.48 2.45 -3.06
CA SER A 5 5.34 3.85 -2.63
C SER A 5 3.89 4.27 -2.80
N ALA A 6 3.32 4.86 -1.75
CA ALA A 6 1.96 5.41 -1.81
C ALA A 6 1.87 6.57 -2.81
N GLU A 7 2.95 7.33 -3.00
CA GLU A 7 3.00 8.45 -3.95
C GLU A 7 2.94 7.98 -5.40
N ASP A 8 3.49 6.80 -5.68
CA ASP A 8 3.48 6.23 -7.03
C ASP A 8 2.14 5.54 -7.36
N GLY A 9 1.29 5.29 -6.36
CA GLY A 9 0.04 4.54 -6.52
C GLY A 9 0.24 3.14 -7.10
N LEU A 10 -0.77 2.62 -7.81
CA LEU A 10 -0.69 1.30 -8.43
C LEU A 10 0.10 1.36 -9.76
N GLN A 11 1.34 0.90 -9.70
CA GLN A 11 2.24 0.87 -10.84
C GLN A 11 1.75 -0.05 -11.97
N ASN A 12 2.08 0.31 -13.22
CA ASN A 12 1.76 -0.43 -14.45
C ASN A 12 0.25 -0.63 -14.70
N ALA A 13 -0.62 0.16 -14.06
CA ALA A 13 -2.05 0.16 -14.33
C ALA A 13 -2.45 1.09 -15.48
N ASN A 14 -1.57 2.02 -15.85
CA ASN A 14 -1.77 2.97 -16.95
C ASN A 14 -1.16 2.48 -18.27
N LEU A 15 -1.66 3.02 -19.38
CA LEU A 15 -1.07 2.77 -20.70
C LEU A 15 0.38 3.28 -20.76
N PRO A 16 1.31 2.52 -21.39
CA PRO A 16 2.67 2.99 -21.58
C PRO A 16 2.72 4.28 -22.40
N ARG A 17 3.70 5.14 -22.11
CA ARG A 17 3.90 6.41 -22.82
C ARG A 17 3.98 6.20 -24.34
N GLY A 18 3.18 6.95 -25.10
CA GLY A 18 3.14 6.86 -26.57
C GLY A 18 2.28 5.71 -27.13
N ILE A 19 1.51 5.04 -26.27
CA ILE A 19 0.45 4.12 -26.68
C ILE A 19 -0.88 4.74 -26.28
N ASP A 20 -1.68 5.08 -27.29
CA ASP A 20 -3.08 5.47 -27.10
C ASP A 20 -4.00 4.24 -27.01
N GLU A 21 -5.25 4.48 -26.62
CA GLU A 21 -6.29 3.46 -26.51
C GLU A 21 -6.52 2.73 -27.84
N GLU A 22 -6.48 3.43 -28.97
CA GLU A 22 -6.70 2.82 -30.29
C GLU A 22 -5.59 1.80 -30.62
N ARG A 23 -4.34 2.20 -30.44
CA ARG A 23 -3.17 1.34 -30.65
C ARG A 23 -3.17 0.17 -29.67
N PHE A 24 -3.55 0.41 -28.42
CA PHE A 24 -3.65 -0.64 -27.41
C PHE A 24 -4.73 -1.67 -27.77
N ALA A 25 -5.96 -1.22 -28.08
CA ALA A 25 -7.06 -2.08 -28.48
C ALA A 25 -6.73 -2.87 -29.76
N ARG A 26 -6.06 -2.24 -30.73
CA ARG A 26 -5.59 -2.93 -31.95
C ARG A 26 -4.59 -4.04 -31.64
N ARG A 27 -3.67 -3.83 -30.68
CA ARG A 27 -2.71 -4.86 -30.25
C ARG A 27 -3.40 -6.03 -29.54
N LEU A 28 -4.33 -5.76 -28.62
CA LEU A 28 -5.10 -6.81 -27.95
C LEU A 28 -5.91 -7.66 -28.93
N ARG A 29 -6.53 -7.02 -29.94
CA ARG A 29 -7.25 -7.75 -30.99
C ARG A 29 -6.33 -8.67 -31.79
N ARG A 30 -5.15 -8.20 -32.18
CA ARG A 30 -4.15 -9.01 -32.88
C ARG A 30 -3.64 -10.17 -32.04
N LEU A 31 -3.41 -9.93 -30.74
CA LEU A 31 -3.02 -11.00 -29.81
C LEU A 31 -4.11 -12.08 -29.73
N ALA A 32 -5.38 -11.68 -29.57
CA ALA A 32 -6.49 -12.62 -29.55
C ALA A 32 -6.62 -13.42 -30.85
N GLU A 33 -6.41 -12.79 -32.02
CA GLU A 33 -6.40 -13.48 -33.32
C GLU A 33 -5.29 -14.54 -33.42
N LEU A 34 -4.07 -14.24 -32.93
CA LEU A 34 -2.94 -15.17 -32.95
C LEU A 34 -3.12 -16.31 -31.94
N ASP A 35 -3.61 -15.99 -30.75
CA ASP A 35 -3.78 -16.96 -29.67
C ASP A 35 -4.95 -17.90 -29.92
N ALA A 36 -5.99 -17.49 -30.66
CA ALA A 36 -7.17 -18.31 -30.93
C ALA A 36 -6.80 -19.65 -31.61
N ALA A 37 -5.97 -19.59 -32.66
CA ALA A 37 -5.53 -20.80 -33.37
C ALA A 37 -4.65 -21.71 -32.50
N PHE A 38 -3.82 -21.11 -31.63
CA PHE A 38 -2.97 -21.87 -30.71
C PHE A 38 -3.80 -22.54 -29.61
N ALA A 39 -4.76 -21.82 -29.01
CA ALA A 39 -5.64 -22.33 -27.97
C ALA A 39 -6.57 -23.45 -28.47
N GLU A 40 -7.06 -23.36 -29.71
CA GLU A 40 -7.85 -24.43 -30.33
C GLU A 40 -7.02 -25.71 -30.52
N LYS A 41 -5.77 -25.57 -30.96
CA LYS A 41 -4.85 -26.70 -31.16
C LYS A 41 -4.32 -27.28 -29.83
N HIS A 42 -4.24 -26.47 -28.78
CA HIS A 42 -3.69 -26.84 -27.48
C HIS A 42 -4.66 -26.49 -26.34
N PRO A 43 -5.77 -27.25 -26.16
CA PRO A 43 -6.80 -26.98 -25.15
C PRO A 43 -6.35 -27.42 -23.74
N GLN A 44 -5.19 -26.92 -23.31
CA GLN A 44 -4.59 -27.18 -22.02
C GLN A 44 -4.93 -26.04 -21.04
N ARG A 45 -5.01 -26.37 -19.75
CA ARG A 45 -5.37 -25.41 -18.70
C ARG A 45 -4.43 -24.21 -18.64
N ASP A 46 -3.15 -24.43 -18.89
CA ASP A 46 -2.10 -23.39 -18.81
C ASP A 46 -2.24 -22.37 -19.94
N VAL A 47 -2.61 -22.82 -21.15
CA VAL A 47 -2.86 -21.93 -22.30
C VAL A 47 -4.04 -21.01 -22.01
N ALA A 48 -5.14 -21.56 -21.48
CA ALA A 48 -6.30 -20.76 -21.08
C ALA A 48 -5.99 -19.84 -19.88
N ALA A 49 -5.09 -20.24 -18.98
CA ALA A 49 -4.67 -19.41 -17.86
C ALA A 49 -3.88 -18.17 -18.32
N TYR A 50 -3.05 -18.31 -19.34
CA TYR A 50 -2.29 -17.19 -19.91
C TYR A 50 -3.22 -16.13 -20.52
N GLN A 51 -4.23 -16.54 -21.29
CA GLN A 51 -5.24 -15.62 -21.85
C GLN A 51 -6.02 -14.91 -20.74
N ARG A 52 -6.48 -15.66 -19.73
CA ARG A 52 -7.18 -15.08 -18.56
C ARG A 52 -6.33 -14.05 -17.82
N ALA A 53 -5.03 -14.29 -17.67
CA ALA A 53 -4.13 -13.33 -17.04
C ALA A 53 -4.08 -11.99 -17.79
N TYR A 54 -4.07 -12.02 -19.14
CA TYR A 54 -4.17 -10.80 -19.95
C TYR A 54 -5.52 -10.10 -19.79
N ASP A 55 -6.62 -10.84 -19.84
CA ASP A 55 -7.97 -10.27 -19.69
C ASP A 55 -8.15 -9.62 -18.31
N GLU A 56 -7.68 -10.27 -17.25
CA GLU A 56 -7.70 -9.72 -15.89
C GLU A 56 -6.84 -8.48 -15.75
N ALA A 57 -5.63 -8.46 -16.33
CA ALA A 57 -4.77 -7.28 -16.34
C ALA A 57 -5.42 -6.10 -17.06
N VAL A 58 -5.98 -6.33 -18.26
CA VAL A 58 -6.70 -5.30 -19.02
C VAL A 58 -7.92 -4.81 -18.27
N ARG A 59 -8.65 -5.71 -17.60
CA ARG A 59 -9.79 -5.34 -16.74
C ARG A 59 -9.36 -4.45 -15.58
N LEU A 60 -8.25 -4.76 -14.91
CA LEU A 60 -7.69 -3.93 -13.85
C LEU A 60 -7.30 -2.54 -14.36
N MET A 61 -6.60 -2.46 -15.50
CA MET A 61 -6.20 -1.19 -16.14
C MET A 61 -7.40 -0.29 -16.48
N ARG A 62 -8.58 -0.88 -16.69
CA ARG A 62 -9.82 -0.17 -16.99
C ARG A 62 -10.71 0.07 -15.77
N SER A 63 -10.28 -0.37 -14.59
CA SER A 63 -11.08 -0.25 -13.38
C SER A 63 -11.20 1.21 -12.93
N SER A 64 -12.41 1.64 -12.59
CA SER A 64 -12.64 2.92 -11.92
C SER A 64 -11.97 2.98 -10.55
N ASP A 65 -11.73 1.82 -9.93
CA ASP A 65 -11.18 1.73 -8.58
C ASP A 65 -9.69 2.08 -8.51
N LEU A 66 -9.01 2.22 -9.66
CA LEU A 66 -7.62 2.71 -9.72
C LEU A 66 -7.47 4.09 -9.08
N VAL A 67 -8.55 4.89 -9.08
CA VAL A 67 -8.61 6.21 -8.44
C VAL A 67 -8.30 6.13 -6.93
N ALA A 68 -8.60 5.00 -6.28
CA ALA A 68 -8.33 4.82 -4.86
C ALA A 68 -6.83 4.86 -4.54
N PHE A 69 -5.98 4.50 -5.50
CA PHE A 69 -4.52 4.49 -5.37
C PHE A 69 -3.85 5.84 -5.67
N ASP A 70 -4.62 6.83 -6.11
CA ASP A 70 -4.10 8.15 -6.47
C ASP A 70 -4.30 9.14 -5.31
N ILE A 71 -3.24 9.33 -4.51
CA ILE A 71 -3.24 10.29 -3.40
C ILE A 71 -3.08 11.74 -3.85
N ASP A 72 -2.70 12.01 -5.11
CA ASP A 72 -2.58 13.38 -5.64
C ASP A 72 -3.94 14.04 -5.83
N LEU A 73 -5.02 13.27 -5.78
CA LEU A 73 -6.40 13.77 -5.73
C LEU A 73 -6.76 14.40 -4.39
N GLU A 74 -5.92 14.24 -3.36
CA GLU A 74 -6.12 14.87 -2.07
C GLU A 74 -5.60 16.30 -2.02
N THR A 75 -6.26 17.13 -1.22
CA THR A 75 -5.83 18.53 -1.08
C THR A 75 -4.42 18.61 -0.46
N PRO A 76 -3.63 19.66 -0.77
CA PRO A 76 -2.33 19.87 -0.14
C PRO A 76 -2.41 19.91 1.39
N THR A 77 -3.47 20.50 1.94
CA THR A 77 -3.73 20.54 3.39
C THR A 77 -3.93 19.13 3.96
N MET A 78 -4.68 18.28 3.25
CA MET A 78 -4.88 16.88 3.66
C MET A 78 -3.56 16.10 3.62
N ARG A 79 -2.77 16.24 2.54
CA ARG A 79 -1.45 15.61 2.45
C ARG A 79 -0.52 16.06 3.59
N ALA A 80 -0.47 17.36 3.86
CA ALA A 80 0.34 17.92 4.93
C ALA A 80 -0.10 17.44 6.33
N ALA A 81 -1.38 17.16 6.55
CA ALA A 81 -1.87 16.62 7.82
C ALA A 81 -1.27 15.24 8.13
N TYR A 82 -1.13 14.38 7.12
CA TYR A 82 -0.49 13.07 7.24
C TYR A 82 1.05 13.13 7.27
N GLY A 83 1.63 14.26 6.87
CA GLY A 83 3.07 14.51 6.86
C GLY A 83 3.77 14.05 5.58
N GLU A 84 4.95 14.62 5.31
CA GLU A 84 5.79 14.29 4.14
C GLU A 84 6.72 13.10 4.44
N THR A 85 6.12 11.97 4.84
CA THR A 85 6.84 10.72 5.14
C THR A 85 6.19 9.54 4.42
N SER A 86 6.97 8.48 4.15
CA SER A 86 6.44 7.27 3.52
C SER A 86 5.32 6.61 4.34
N PHE A 87 5.47 6.60 5.67
CA PHE A 87 4.43 6.10 6.57
C PHE A 87 3.17 6.95 6.51
N GLY A 88 3.30 8.28 6.57
CA GLY A 88 2.18 9.23 6.44
C GLY A 88 1.44 9.09 5.11
N ALA A 89 2.17 9.01 4.00
CA ALA A 89 1.59 8.75 2.68
C ALA A 89 0.90 7.38 2.61
N GLY A 90 1.48 6.36 3.24
CA GLY A 90 0.86 5.03 3.41
C GLY A 90 -0.45 5.08 4.18
N CYS A 91 -0.51 5.84 5.28
CA CYS A 91 -1.75 6.09 6.03
C CYS A 91 -2.80 6.81 5.19
N LEU A 92 -2.42 7.84 4.42
CA LEU A 92 -3.33 8.55 3.54
C LEU A 92 -3.92 7.64 2.45
N LEU A 93 -3.06 6.84 1.82
CA LEU A 93 -3.49 5.83 0.86
C LEU A 93 -4.41 4.80 1.51
N ALA A 94 -4.08 4.31 2.71
CA ALA A 94 -4.92 3.35 3.43
C ALA A 94 -6.32 3.91 3.68
N ARG A 95 -6.45 5.17 4.08
CA ARG A 95 -7.75 5.82 4.22
C ARG A 95 -8.54 5.81 2.90
N ARG A 96 -7.92 6.17 1.78
CA ARG A 96 -8.56 6.11 0.45
C ARG A 96 -9.00 4.69 0.11
N LEU A 97 -8.15 3.69 0.35
CA LEU A 97 -8.48 2.29 0.09
C LEU A 97 -9.68 1.82 0.93
N VAL A 98 -9.73 2.18 2.22
CA VAL A 98 -10.86 1.87 3.11
C VAL A 98 -12.15 2.54 2.61
N GLU A 99 -12.09 3.81 2.23
CA GLU A 99 -13.21 4.56 1.64
C GLU A 99 -13.74 3.92 0.35
N HIS A 100 -12.87 3.25 -0.41
CA HIS A 100 -13.22 2.48 -1.60
C HIS A 100 -13.53 1.00 -1.32
N GLY A 101 -13.73 0.61 -0.05
CA GLY A 101 -14.21 -0.71 0.34
C GLY A 101 -13.14 -1.79 0.40
N VAL A 102 -11.85 -1.44 0.41
CA VAL A 102 -10.77 -2.41 0.63
C VAL A 102 -10.84 -2.92 2.07
N ARG A 103 -10.93 -4.25 2.21
CA ARG A 103 -11.22 -4.91 3.49
C ARG A 103 -10.02 -5.12 4.41
N TYR A 104 -8.81 -4.99 3.88
CA TYR A 104 -7.58 -5.17 4.63
C TYR A 104 -6.47 -4.35 4.01
N VAL A 105 -5.82 -3.51 4.82
CA VAL A 105 -4.67 -2.70 4.43
C VAL A 105 -3.61 -2.87 5.50
N GLU A 106 -2.39 -3.13 5.08
CA GLU A 106 -1.22 -3.22 5.95
C GLU A 106 -0.25 -2.09 5.57
N ILE A 107 0.24 -1.39 6.58
CA ILE A 107 1.23 -0.33 6.44
C ILE A 107 2.42 -0.74 7.29
N VAL A 108 3.60 -0.78 6.69
CA VAL A 108 4.84 -1.17 7.36
C VAL A 108 5.67 0.08 7.67
N SER A 109 6.23 0.12 8.87
CA SER A 109 7.24 1.11 9.28
C SER A 109 8.48 0.37 9.76
N ASP A 110 9.61 0.64 9.12
CA ASP A 110 10.87 -0.04 9.39
C ASP A 110 11.82 0.80 10.26
N GLY A 111 12.89 0.16 10.74
CA GLY A 111 13.99 0.84 11.44
C GLY A 111 13.86 0.88 12.97
N TRP A 112 12.88 0.18 13.54
CA TRP A 112 12.62 0.11 14.98
C TRP A 112 13.60 -0.78 15.77
N ASP A 113 14.57 -1.41 15.09
CA ASP A 113 15.59 -2.24 15.73
C ASP A 113 16.78 -1.42 16.26
N THR A 114 16.52 -0.64 17.30
CA THR A 114 17.44 0.34 17.88
C THR A 114 18.42 -0.28 18.87
N HIS A 115 19.39 -1.05 18.36
CA HIS A 115 20.48 -1.64 19.14
C HIS A 115 21.60 -0.66 19.55
N ALA A 116 21.58 0.56 19.02
CA ALA A 116 22.45 1.66 19.40
C ALA A 116 21.69 2.99 19.23
N ASP A 117 22.15 4.04 19.91
CA ASP A 117 21.63 5.42 19.79
C ASP A 117 20.09 5.49 19.88
N ASN A 118 19.48 4.70 20.77
CA ASN A 118 18.04 4.48 20.78
C ASN A 118 17.25 5.80 20.91
N PHE A 119 17.73 6.75 21.70
CA PHE A 119 17.02 8.01 21.93
C PHE A 119 16.93 8.87 20.66
N ASP A 120 18.05 9.05 19.96
CA ASP A 120 18.09 9.82 18.73
C ASP A 120 17.28 9.12 17.63
N ARG A 121 17.46 7.79 17.49
CA ARG A 121 16.67 6.97 16.56
C ARG A 121 15.17 7.07 16.81
N LEU A 122 14.72 7.04 18.07
CA LEU A 122 13.30 7.22 18.38
C LEU A 122 12.84 8.66 18.10
N GLY A 123 13.69 9.66 18.30
CA GLY A 123 13.44 11.04 17.89
C GLY A 123 13.15 11.18 16.40
N ASP A 124 13.81 10.36 15.56
CA ASP A 124 13.58 10.33 14.11
C ASP A 124 12.36 9.49 13.71
N LEU A 125 12.13 8.35 14.37
CA LEU A 125 11.11 7.37 13.98
C LEU A 125 9.70 7.72 14.47
N THR A 126 9.59 8.20 15.71
CA THR A 126 8.28 8.42 16.35
C THR A 126 7.44 9.53 15.72
N PRO A 127 7.98 10.66 15.21
CA PRO A 127 7.16 11.72 14.64
C PRO A 127 6.33 11.27 13.43
N ALA A 128 6.90 10.43 12.56
CA ALA A 128 6.22 9.93 11.38
C ALA A 128 5.01 9.06 11.74
N ILE A 129 5.17 8.18 12.74
CA ILE A 129 4.06 7.34 13.25
C ILE A 129 3.00 8.19 13.91
N ASP A 130 3.41 9.08 14.83
CA ASP A 130 2.48 9.90 15.60
C ASP A 130 1.60 10.75 14.69
N GLN A 131 2.21 11.45 13.73
CA GLN A 131 1.48 12.28 12.77
C GLN A 131 0.60 11.44 11.84
N GLY A 132 1.15 10.41 11.20
CA GLY A 132 0.43 9.60 10.22
C GLY A 132 -0.75 8.84 10.82
N LEU A 133 -0.55 8.21 11.99
CA LEU A 133 -1.59 7.45 12.68
C LEU A 133 -2.68 8.37 13.25
N SER A 134 -2.31 9.50 13.86
CA SER A 134 -3.28 10.45 14.40
C SER A 134 -4.15 11.05 13.28
N ALA A 135 -3.55 11.40 12.15
CA ALA A 135 -4.28 11.90 10.98
C ALA A 135 -5.24 10.83 10.43
N LEU A 136 -4.80 9.57 10.31
CA LEU A 136 -5.63 8.46 9.86
C LEU A 136 -6.86 8.27 10.76
N LEU A 137 -6.64 8.20 12.08
CA LEU A 137 -7.74 8.02 13.04
C LEU A 137 -8.74 9.17 12.97
N ALA A 138 -8.26 10.41 12.92
CA ALA A 138 -9.11 11.59 12.83
C ALA A 138 -9.91 11.64 11.52
N ASP A 139 -9.29 11.30 10.39
CA ASP A 139 -9.93 11.32 9.07
C ASP A 139 -10.96 10.19 8.92
N LEU A 140 -10.65 8.99 9.42
CA LEU A 140 -11.62 7.88 9.48
C LEU A 140 -12.82 8.22 10.37
N ASP A 141 -12.59 8.85 11.53
CA ASP A 141 -13.68 9.27 12.43
C ASP A 141 -14.55 10.37 11.78
N ALA A 142 -13.93 11.39 11.20
CA ALA A 142 -14.62 12.48 10.51
C ALA A 142 -15.50 12.00 9.34
N ARG A 143 -15.14 10.87 8.72
CA ARG A 143 -15.90 10.23 7.63
C ARG A 143 -16.90 9.18 8.12
N GLY A 144 -16.92 8.88 9.42
CA GLY A 144 -17.74 7.81 10.00
C GLY A 144 -17.24 6.40 9.70
N LEU A 145 -16.07 6.25 9.08
CA LEU A 145 -15.47 4.96 8.71
C LEU A 145 -14.82 4.25 9.90
N LEU A 146 -14.40 5.01 10.93
CA LEU A 146 -13.75 4.42 12.11
C LEU A 146 -14.69 3.48 12.90
N GLN A 147 -16.00 3.69 12.82
CA GLN A 147 -17.00 2.85 13.50
C GLN A 147 -17.09 1.43 12.91
N GLU A 148 -16.63 1.25 11.67
CA GLU A 148 -16.63 -0.03 10.95
C GLU A 148 -15.22 -0.53 10.62
N THR A 149 -14.18 0.22 11.00
CA THR A 149 -12.78 -0.07 10.71
C THR A 149 -11.99 -0.27 12.00
N LEU A 150 -11.43 -1.45 12.19
CA LEU A 150 -10.47 -1.71 13.26
C LEU A 150 -9.08 -1.24 12.83
N VAL A 151 -8.47 -0.34 13.60
CA VAL A 151 -7.10 0.14 13.37
C VAL A 151 -6.17 -0.50 14.39
N VAL A 152 -5.23 -1.31 13.91
CA VAL A 152 -4.27 -2.01 14.76
C VAL A 152 -2.87 -1.47 14.52
N LEU A 153 -2.20 -1.04 15.60
CA LEU A 153 -0.75 -0.81 15.59
C LEU A 153 -0.10 -1.85 16.50
N ALA A 154 0.71 -2.72 15.89
CA ALA A 154 1.42 -3.78 16.58
C ALA A 154 2.88 -3.85 16.12
N THR A 155 3.71 -4.51 16.94
CA THR A 155 5.11 -4.80 16.63
C THR A 155 5.37 -6.30 16.79
N GLU A 156 6.48 -6.80 16.24
CA GLU A 156 6.86 -8.21 16.38
C GLU A 156 7.33 -8.55 17.80
N PHE A 157 7.94 -7.59 18.49
CA PHE A 157 8.45 -7.70 19.86
C PHE A 157 8.64 -6.31 20.49
N GLY A 158 8.93 -6.28 21.80
CA GLY A 158 9.27 -5.06 22.54
C GLY A 158 10.77 -4.82 22.61
N ARG A 159 11.17 -3.80 23.38
CA ARG A 159 12.59 -3.51 23.69
C ARG A 159 12.87 -3.72 25.18
N THR A 160 14.07 -4.21 25.50
CA THR A 160 14.48 -4.48 26.91
C THR A 160 14.33 -3.23 27.77
N PRO A 161 13.92 -3.32 29.04
CA PRO A 161 13.87 -2.14 29.93
C PRO A 161 15.28 -1.56 30.19
N ASP A 162 16.31 -2.40 30.12
CA ASP A 162 17.71 -2.00 30.27
C ASP A 162 18.24 -1.35 28.98
N ILE A 163 19.07 -0.33 29.17
CA ILE A 163 19.84 0.36 28.13
C ILE A 163 21.27 -0.19 28.17
N ASP A 164 21.80 -0.58 27.02
CA ASP A 164 23.16 -1.10 26.90
C ASP A 164 24.23 0.00 26.72
N GLY A 165 25.50 -0.41 26.58
CA GLY A 165 26.64 0.50 26.53
C GLY A 165 26.62 1.46 25.32
N ASP A 166 25.96 1.08 24.23
CA ASP A 166 25.82 1.90 23.02
C ASP A 166 24.53 2.75 23.05
N GLN A 167 23.94 2.92 24.23
CA GLN A 167 22.65 3.59 24.44
C GLN A 167 21.51 2.94 23.64
N GLY A 168 21.65 1.66 23.31
CA GLY A 168 20.67 0.84 22.63
C GLY A 168 19.76 0.10 23.59
N ARG A 169 18.78 -0.60 23.02
CA ARG A 169 17.94 -1.58 23.72
C ARG A 169 17.94 -2.87 22.90
N ASN A 170 17.72 -4.03 23.51
CA ASN A 170 17.69 -5.31 22.79
C ASN A 170 16.26 -5.83 22.57
N HIS A 171 16.13 -6.89 21.76
CA HIS A 171 14.84 -7.53 21.50
C HIS A 171 14.21 -8.06 22.78
N TYR A 172 12.92 -7.80 22.99
CA TYR A 172 12.21 -8.21 24.20
C TYR A 172 10.83 -8.81 23.89
N PRO A 173 10.77 -10.07 23.41
CA PRO A 173 9.51 -10.74 23.10
C PRO A 173 8.67 -11.06 24.35
N LYS A 174 9.25 -10.92 25.54
CA LYS A 174 8.56 -11.20 26.82
C LYS A 174 7.51 -10.14 27.17
N ALA A 175 7.64 -8.91 26.67
CA ALA A 175 6.68 -7.83 26.94
C ALA A 175 6.70 -6.76 25.85
N PHE A 176 5.53 -6.48 25.29
CA PHE A 176 5.27 -5.38 24.35
C PHE A 176 3.79 -5.03 24.35
N SER A 177 3.45 -3.90 23.73
CA SER A 177 2.09 -3.36 23.68
C SER A 177 1.61 -3.30 22.23
N SER A 178 0.30 -3.27 22.07
CA SER A 178 -0.36 -2.97 20.79
C SER A 178 -1.53 -2.04 21.04
N LEU A 179 -1.85 -1.23 20.03
CA LEU A 179 -3.06 -0.40 19.99
C LEU A 179 -4.07 -1.11 19.09
N LEU A 180 -5.32 -1.16 19.54
CA LEU A 180 -6.47 -1.78 18.88
C LEU A 180 -7.66 -0.81 18.93
#